data_AF-A0A4U0WA19-F1
#
_entry.id   AF-A0A4U0WA19-F1
#
_cell.length_a   1.000
_cell.length_b   1.000
_cell.length_c   1.000
_cell.angle_alpha   90.00
_cell.angle_beta   90.00
_cell.angle_gamma   90.00
#
_symmetry.space_group_name_H-M   'P 1'
#
loop_
_entity.id
_entity.type
_entity.pdbx_description
1 polymer ?
#
loop_
_entity_poly.entity_id
_entity_poly.type
_entity_poly.pdbx_seq_one_letter_code
_entity_poly.pdbx_strand_id
1 'polypeptide(L)'
;MIENTTQGDMQDDEQMALPMHPICFQLFQRVSRSKLGKVEIDGLWRLREAQGHYSNRFKDFPESPDLTAVSEQWYDCVPGTEYLTSNPLQVQGLSELIETCERDTNQVSDVVLDPGRDFSHVDDVLAILSPELRHLLLHHLGRRDVANLRLASSSFRQLPQVYFHRIVETKMPWVWELDNFKGRRMDWYTLWRKLSAANGGAGIDEQERNWRRQVPLQKYAKARETLGANDRMDGRECRREADAEIKAGYEAGMWPPRASDAMQLRGLRNRRRSLEDLQEIFRRIAALPPDDDSEELE
;
A
#
# COMPACT_ATOMS: atom_id res chain seq x y z
N MET A 1 58.46 -18.83 -37.26
CA MET A 1 57.17 -19.53 -37.46
C MET A 1 56.85 -20.24 -36.17
N ILE A 2 56.07 -19.59 -35.31
CA ILE A 2 55.38 -20.23 -34.20
C ILE A 2 53.97 -19.66 -34.29
N GLU A 3 53.01 -20.56 -34.44
CA GLU A 3 51.63 -20.29 -34.81
C GLU A 3 50.93 -19.55 -33.67
N ASN A 4 50.22 -18.47 -34.03
CA ASN A 4 49.26 -17.80 -33.16
C ASN A 4 48.08 -18.73 -32.96
N THR A 5 48.06 -19.47 -31.86
CA THR A 5 46.84 -20.12 -31.38
C THR A 5 45.85 -19.01 -31.02
N THR A 6 44.79 -18.96 -31.81
CA THR A 6 43.58 -18.18 -31.59
C THR A 6 43.23 -18.09 -30.12
N GLN A 7 43.28 -16.85 -29.65
CA GLN A 7 42.63 -16.34 -28.45
C GLN A 7 41.17 -16.81 -28.52
N GLY A 8 40.88 -17.93 -27.85
CA GLY A 8 39.51 -18.36 -27.64
C GLY A 8 38.82 -17.25 -26.88
N ASP A 9 37.73 -16.76 -27.45
CA ASP A 9 36.75 -15.94 -26.75
C ASP A 9 36.41 -16.67 -25.44
N MET A 10 37.01 -16.24 -24.33
CA MET A 10 36.39 -16.38 -23.03
C MET A 10 35.15 -15.50 -23.13
N GLN A 11 34.05 -16.11 -23.54
CA GLN A 11 32.74 -15.67 -23.09
C GLN A 11 32.85 -15.67 -21.58
N ASP A 12 33.06 -14.48 -21.01
CA ASP A 12 32.68 -14.18 -19.65
C ASP A 12 31.17 -14.41 -19.61
N ASP A 13 30.79 -15.67 -19.45
CA ASP A 13 29.57 -16.06 -18.75
C ASP A 13 29.77 -15.50 -17.34
N GLU A 14 29.66 -14.18 -17.19
CA GLU A 14 29.56 -13.53 -15.90
C GLU A 14 28.43 -14.30 -15.22
N GLN A 15 28.79 -15.08 -14.21
CA GLN A 15 27.89 -15.72 -13.28
C GLN A 15 27.11 -14.60 -12.59
N MET A 16 26.16 -14.03 -13.31
CA MET A 16 25.60 -12.74 -12.97
C MET A 16 24.50 -13.02 -11.98
N ALA A 17 24.89 -13.11 -10.71
CA ALA A 17 23.98 -13.29 -9.60
C ALA A 17 22.82 -12.29 -9.70
N LEU A 18 21.64 -12.70 -9.21
CA LEU A 18 20.48 -11.83 -9.19
C LEU A 18 20.73 -10.69 -8.18
N PRO A 19 20.92 -9.43 -8.62
CA PRO A 19 21.33 -8.36 -7.73
C PRO A 19 20.12 -7.86 -6.95
N MET A 20 19.82 -8.53 -5.84
CA MET A 20 18.69 -8.17 -4.98
C MET A 20 19.14 -7.95 -3.54
N HIS A 21 18.67 -6.85 -2.95
CA HIS A 21 18.90 -6.58 -1.55
C HIS A 21 18.25 -7.68 -0.67
N PRO A 22 18.90 -8.19 0.39
CA PRO A 22 18.38 -9.31 1.18
C PRO A 22 16.95 -9.10 1.73
N ILE A 23 16.60 -7.87 2.11
CA ILE A 23 15.25 -7.54 2.59
C ILE A 23 14.20 -7.70 1.48
N CYS A 24 14.52 -7.27 0.25
CA CYS A 24 13.63 -7.41 -0.90
C CYS A 24 13.43 -8.88 -1.25
N PHE A 25 14.49 -9.70 -1.15
CA PHE A 25 14.40 -11.13 -1.39
C PHE A 25 13.55 -11.85 -0.34
N GLN A 26 13.69 -11.50 0.94
CA GLN A 26 12.84 -12.05 1.99
C GLN A 26 11.37 -11.67 1.81
N LEU A 27 11.08 -10.44 1.38
CA LEU A 27 9.72 -10.03 1.01
C LEU A 27 9.20 -10.85 -0.17
N PHE A 28 10.00 -11.00 -1.23
CA PHE A 28 9.65 -11.82 -2.39
C PHE A 28 9.32 -13.26 -1.98
N GLN A 29 10.19 -13.90 -1.19
CA GLN A 29 9.96 -15.26 -0.69
C GLN A 29 8.64 -15.36 0.08
N ARG A 30 8.34 -14.39 0.94
CA ARG A 30 7.13 -14.38 1.75
C ARG A 30 5.88 -14.25 0.88
N VAL A 31 5.87 -13.30 -0.05
CA VAL A 31 4.71 -13.08 -0.94
C VAL A 31 4.55 -14.24 -1.93
N SER A 32 5.66 -14.75 -2.49
CA SER A 32 5.65 -15.89 -3.41
C SER A 32 5.05 -17.12 -2.74
N ARG A 33 5.48 -17.46 -1.51
CA ARG A 33 4.90 -18.59 -0.76
C ARG A 33 3.42 -18.39 -0.46
N SER A 34 3.02 -17.17 -0.08
CA SER A 34 1.62 -16.85 0.22
C SER A 34 0.71 -16.96 -1.01
N LYS A 35 1.19 -16.55 -2.19
CA LYS A 35 0.40 -16.51 -3.43
C LYS A 35 0.46 -17.79 -4.26
N LEU A 36 1.65 -18.38 -4.39
CA LEU A 36 1.94 -19.49 -5.30
C LEU A 36 2.22 -20.81 -4.56
N GLY A 37 2.32 -20.80 -3.23
CA GLY A 37 2.69 -21.98 -2.43
C GLY A 37 4.19 -22.33 -2.49
N LYS A 38 4.93 -21.80 -3.47
CA LYS A 38 6.38 -21.99 -3.65
C LYS A 38 7.11 -20.66 -3.81
N VAL A 39 8.43 -20.67 -3.63
CA VAL A 39 9.29 -19.52 -3.97
C VAL A 39 9.65 -19.63 -5.45
N GLU A 40 9.13 -18.71 -6.27
CA GLU A 40 9.30 -18.72 -7.72
C GLU A 40 10.63 -18.07 -8.14
N ILE A 41 11.74 -18.74 -7.85
CA ILE A 41 13.09 -18.24 -8.19
C ILE A 41 13.30 -18.31 -9.71
N ASP A 42 12.84 -19.38 -10.35
CA ASP A 42 13.01 -19.60 -11.79
C ASP A 42 12.28 -18.51 -12.59
N GLY A 43 11.01 -18.24 -12.27
CA GLY A 43 10.29 -17.12 -12.85
C GLY A 43 10.98 -15.76 -12.69
N LEU A 44 11.56 -15.51 -11.51
CA LEU A 44 12.32 -14.28 -11.24
C LEU A 44 13.60 -14.20 -12.07
N TRP A 45 14.29 -15.32 -12.27
CA TRP A 45 15.47 -15.42 -13.13
C TRP A 45 15.11 -15.17 -14.60
N ARG A 46 14.04 -15.78 -15.11
CA ARG A 46 13.57 -15.55 -16.49
C ARG A 46 13.16 -14.11 -16.73
N LEU A 47 12.53 -13.47 -15.75
CA LEU A 47 12.20 -12.05 -15.83
C LEU A 47 13.45 -11.19 -15.93
N ARG A 48 14.49 -11.53 -15.17
CA ARG A 48 15.80 -10.88 -15.24
C ARG A 48 16.45 -11.07 -16.60
N GLU A 49 16.45 -12.28 -17.16
CA GLU A 49 16.99 -12.51 -18.51
C GLU A 49 16.22 -11.74 -19.59
N ALA A 50 14.89 -11.70 -19.49
CA ALA A 50 14.05 -11.02 -20.47
C ALA A 50 14.09 -9.48 -20.38
N GLN A 51 14.15 -8.90 -19.16
CA GLN A 51 13.95 -7.46 -18.93
C GLN A 51 15.09 -6.77 -18.18
N GLY A 52 16.10 -7.52 -17.72
CA GLY A 52 17.20 -7.02 -16.90
C GLY A 52 18.38 -6.43 -17.68
N HIS A 53 18.34 -6.45 -19.01
CA HIS A 53 19.40 -5.87 -19.83
C HIS A 53 19.54 -4.35 -19.59
N TYR A 54 20.78 -3.84 -19.52
CA TYR A 54 21.08 -2.44 -19.16
C TYR A 54 20.36 -1.41 -20.05
N SER A 55 20.13 -1.74 -21.33
CA SER A 55 19.41 -0.89 -22.29
C SER A 55 17.88 -0.86 -22.09
N ASN A 56 17.31 -1.90 -21.46
CA ASN A 56 15.88 -2.09 -21.25
C ASN A 56 15.45 -1.97 -19.78
N ARG A 57 16.40 -1.66 -18.89
CA ARG A 57 16.29 -1.53 -17.43
C ARG A 57 14.90 -1.09 -16.98
N PHE A 58 13.99 -2.06 -16.82
CA PHE A 58 12.65 -1.88 -16.28
C PHE A 58 11.94 -0.58 -16.71
N LYS A 59 12.11 -0.13 -17.98
CA LYS A 59 11.64 1.19 -18.42
C LYS A 59 10.14 1.40 -18.23
N ASP A 60 9.38 0.32 -18.28
CA ASP A 60 7.93 0.31 -18.10
C ASP A 60 7.49 -0.18 -16.71
N PHE A 61 8.40 -0.25 -15.73
CA PHE A 61 8.02 -0.60 -14.35
C PHE A 61 7.32 0.59 -13.68
N PRO A 62 6.14 0.39 -13.08
CA PRO A 62 5.40 1.47 -12.44
C PRO A 62 6.15 1.92 -11.19
N GLU A 63 6.95 2.96 -11.32
CA GLU A 63 7.64 3.56 -10.18
C GLU A 63 6.66 4.39 -9.35
N SER A 64 6.79 4.30 -8.02
CA SER A 64 6.05 5.21 -7.15
C SER A 64 6.57 6.64 -7.40
N PRO A 65 5.69 7.64 -7.54
CA PRO A 65 6.13 9.00 -7.84
C PRO A 65 6.98 9.62 -6.72
N ASP A 66 6.85 9.08 -5.51
CA ASP A 66 7.67 9.47 -4.35
C ASP A 66 9.14 9.02 -4.53
N LEU A 67 9.40 7.91 -5.23
CA LEU A 67 10.77 7.48 -5.57
C LEU A 67 11.39 8.43 -6.58
N THR A 68 10.70 8.73 -7.70
CA THR A 68 11.19 9.67 -8.72
C THR A 68 11.47 11.06 -8.14
N ALA A 69 10.69 11.48 -7.14
CA ALA A 69 10.89 12.77 -6.47
C ALA A 69 12.10 12.83 -5.54
N VAL A 70 12.61 11.67 -5.07
CA VAL A 70 13.78 11.60 -4.19
C VAL A 70 15.02 11.05 -4.89
N SER A 71 14.86 10.34 -6.02
CA SER A 71 15.94 9.66 -6.72
C SER A 71 16.49 10.53 -7.87
N GLU A 72 17.35 11.48 -7.53
CA GLU A 72 18.20 12.17 -8.52
C GLU A 72 19.62 11.54 -8.52
N GLN A 73 20.67 12.36 -8.65
CA GLN A 73 22.05 11.89 -8.46
C GLN A 73 22.30 11.44 -7.00
N TRP A 74 21.52 11.97 -6.06
CA TRP A 74 21.54 11.67 -4.63
C TRP A 74 20.10 11.46 -4.15
N TYR A 75 19.94 10.74 -3.03
CA TYR A 75 18.62 10.58 -2.40
C TYR A 75 18.29 11.78 -1.54
N ASP A 76 17.27 12.55 -1.93
CA ASP A 76 16.82 13.71 -1.17
C ASP A 76 15.85 13.33 -0.04
N CYS A 77 16.07 13.90 1.15
CA CYS A 77 15.18 13.74 2.31
C CYS A 77 13.97 14.68 2.18
N VAL A 78 12.94 14.24 1.45
CA VAL A 78 11.68 14.98 1.31
C VAL A 78 10.72 14.62 2.47
N PRO A 79 10.15 15.60 3.20
CA PRO A 79 9.13 15.30 4.21
C PRO A 79 7.93 14.55 3.62
N GLY A 80 7.51 13.46 4.26
CA GLY A 80 6.45 12.56 3.80
C GLY A 80 6.95 11.34 2.99
N THR A 81 8.24 11.28 2.62
CA THR A 81 8.84 10.12 1.93
C THR A 81 9.71 9.25 2.83
N GLU A 82 9.75 9.52 4.13
CA GLU A 82 10.60 8.79 5.09
C GLU A 82 10.17 7.33 5.25
N TYR A 83 8.96 6.99 4.81
CA TYR A 83 8.55 5.59 4.75
C TYR A 83 9.42 4.79 3.77
N LEU A 84 10.01 5.40 2.73
CA LEU A 84 10.85 4.70 1.75
C LEU A 84 12.09 4.06 2.38
N THR A 85 12.63 4.67 3.44
CA THR A 85 13.80 4.16 4.17
C THR A 85 13.44 3.24 5.33
N SER A 86 12.15 3.10 5.65
CA SER A 86 11.68 2.28 6.76
C SER A 86 11.75 0.79 6.43
N ASN A 87 12.17 -0.05 7.38
CA ASN A 87 12.24 -1.50 7.16
C ASN A 87 10.81 -2.09 6.97
N PRO A 88 10.49 -2.68 5.81
CA PRO A 88 9.17 -3.24 5.55
C PRO A 88 8.93 -4.59 6.26
N LEU A 89 9.98 -5.30 6.69
CA LEU A 89 9.85 -6.56 7.43
C LEU A 89 9.58 -6.30 8.91
N GLN A 90 10.40 -5.45 9.52
CA GLN A 90 10.34 -5.12 10.94
C GLN A 90 9.68 -3.76 11.16
N VAL A 91 8.36 -3.76 11.32
CA VAL A 91 7.60 -2.55 11.63
C VAL A 91 7.56 -2.38 13.15
N GLN A 92 8.35 -1.44 13.66
CA GLN A 92 8.40 -1.12 15.09
C GLN A 92 7.03 -0.67 15.60
N GLY A 93 6.55 -1.24 16.72
CA GLY A 93 5.24 -0.92 17.31
C GLY A 93 4.05 -1.64 16.69
N LEU A 94 4.22 -2.40 15.59
CA LEU A 94 3.10 -3.16 15.00
C LEU A 94 2.58 -4.25 15.95
N SER A 95 3.48 -5.02 16.58
CA SER A 95 3.11 -6.07 17.54
C SER A 95 2.35 -5.51 18.74
N GLU A 96 2.82 -4.40 19.32
CA GLU A 96 2.16 -3.72 20.43
C GLU A 96 0.76 -3.23 20.02
N LEU A 97 0.61 -2.67 18.82
CA LEU A 97 -0.69 -2.25 18.29
C LEU A 97 -1.64 -3.45 18.18
N ILE A 98 -1.16 -4.59 17.70
CA ILE A 98 -1.93 -5.83 17.58
C ILE A 98 -2.35 -6.33 18.96
N GLU A 99 -1.42 -6.43 19.92
CA GLU A 99 -1.69 -6.91 21.28
C GLU A 99 -2.75 -6.06 21.97
N THR A 100 -2.73 -4.74 21.79
CA THR A 100 -3.78 -3.85 22.33
C THR A 100 -5.16 -4.02 21.68
N CYS A 101 -5.30 -4.86 20.65
CA CYS A 101 -6.57 -5.19 20.00
C CYS A 101 -7.07 -6.61 20.34
N GLU A 102 -6.31 -7.37 21.12
CA GLU A 102 -6.75 -8.66 21.61
C GLU A 102 -7.87 -8.48 22.62
N ARG A 103 -8.96 -9.26 22.47
CA ARG A 103 -10.09 -9.23 23.37
C ARG A 103 -9.85 -10.20 24.52
N ASP A 104 -10.07 -9.73 25.74
CA ASP A 104 -10.26 -10.60 26.89
C ASP A 104 -11.48 -11.51 26.66
N THR A 105 -11.38 -12.76 27.09
CA THR A 105 -12.42 -13.80 26.94
C THR A 105 -13.80 -13.43 27.49
N ASN A 106 -13.90 -12.34 28.27
CA ASN A 106 -15.10 -11.93 29.00
C ASN A 106 -15.96 -10.87 28.28
N GLN A 107 -15.54 -10.30 27.15
CA GLN A 107 -16.35 -9.34 26.38
C GLN A 107 -17.06 -10.02 25.20
N VAL A 108 -18.37 -10.24 25.34
CA VAL A 108 -19.20 -11.09 24.46
C VAL A 108 -19.81 -10.33 23.27
N SER A 109 -19.61 -9.01 23.14
CA SER A 109 -20.24 -8.27 22.03
C SER A 109 -19.49 -8.46 20.70
N ASP A 110 -20.09 -9.24 19.80
CA ASP A 110 -19.70 -9.38 18.40
C ASP A 110 -20.13 -8.16 17.53
N VAL A 111 -20.82 -7.21 18.17
CA VAL A 111 -21.30 -5.97 17.56
C VAL A 111 -20.45 -4.80 18.01
N VAL A 112 -20.09 -3.97 17.03
CA VAL A 112 -19.03 -2.96 17.14
C VAL A 112 -19.55 -1.54 17.43
N LEU A 113 -20.80 -1.27 17.06
CA LEU A 113 -21.35 0.09 17.01
C LEU A 113 -22.63 0.14 17.83
N ASP A 114 -22.58 0.85 18.95
CA ASP A 114 -23.69 1.02 19.90
C ASP A 114 -24.83 1.84 19.26
N PRO A 115 -26.10 1.40 19.30
CA PRO A 115 -27.22 2.18 18.82
C PRO A 115 -27.50 3.30 19.82
N GLY A 116 -26.74 4.39 19.73
CA GLY A 116 -27.15 5.66 20.31
C GLY A 116 -28.45 6.13 19.64
N ARG A 117 -29.58 5.77 20.27
CA ARG A 117 -31.00 6.14 20.02
C ARG A 117 -31.89 4.94 19.69
N ASP A 118 -32.81 4.67 20.62
CA ASP A 118 -34.03 3.90 20.42
C ASP A 118 -34.85 4.51 19.28
N PHE A 119 -34.76 3.91 18.10
CA PHE A 119 -35.73 4.14 17.04
C PHE A 119 -36.19 2.79 16.53
N SER A 120 -37.32 2.35 17.08
CA SER A 120 -38.22 1.41 16.45
C SER A 120 -38.71 2.01 15.13
N HIS A 121 -37.89 1.94 14.08
CA HIS A 121 -38.44 2.02 12.73
C HIS A 121 -39.23 0.73 12.51
N VAL A 122 -40.54 0.84 12.72
CA VAL A 122 -41.53 -0.23 12.56
C VAL A 122 -41.57 -0.74 11.11
N ASP A 123 -40.95 -0.02 10.16
CA ASP A 123 -41.01 -0.28 8.71
C ASP A 123 -39.67 -0.63 8.05
N ASP A 124 -38.67 -1.15 8.79
CA ASP A 124 -37.43 -1.60 8.14
C ASP A 124 -37.62 -2.98 7.47
N VAL A 125 -37.90 -2.97 6.17
CA VAL A 125 -38.07 -4.18 5.35
C VAL A 125 -36.82 -5.08 5.39
N LEU A 126 -35.64 -4.50 5.62
CA LEU A 126 -34.39 -5.26 5.69
C LEU A 126 -34.16 -5.91 7.06
N ALA A 127 -34.96 -5.56 8.08
CA ALA A 127 -34.97 -6.24 9.37
C ALA A 127 -35.53 -7.68 9.27
N ILE A 128 -36.36 -7.93 8.24
CA ILE A 128 -36.95 -9.24 7.96
C ILE A 128 -35.87 -10.24 7.51
N LEU A 129 -34.75 -9.75 6.97
CA LEU A 129 -33.67 -10.60 6.49
C LEU A 129 -32.94 -11.27 7.65
N SER A 130 -32.66 -12.56 7.48
CA SER A 130 -31.84 -13.31 8.44
C SER A 130 -30.46 -12.65 8.60
N PRO A 131 -29.81 -12.79 9.77
CA PRO A 131 -28.47 -12.27 9.98
C PRO A 131 -27.50 -12.67 8.86
N GLU A 132 -27.55 -13.92 8.40
CA GLU A 132 -26.67 -14.46 7.35
C GLU A 132 -26.87 -13.72 6.01
N LEU A 133 -28.12 -13.45 5.62
CA LEU A 133 -28.42 -12.68 4.42
C LEU A 133 -27.95 -11.23 4.54
N ARG A 134 -28.07 -10.63 5.74
CA ARG A 134 -27.53 -9.29 6.00
C ARG A 134 -26.00 -9.27 5.92
N HIS A 135 -25.32 -10.29 6.44
CA HIS A 135 -23.87 -10.45 6.27
C HIS A 135 -23.47 -10.61 4.79
N LEU A 136 -24.24 -11.40 4.03
CA LEU A 136 -24.01 -11.59 2.59
C LEU A 136 -24.20 -10.28 1.82
N LEU A 137 -25.21 -9.48 2.16
CA LEU A 137 -25.38 -8.14 1.57
C LEU A 137 -24.18 -7.25 1.89
N LEU A 138 -23.74 -7.20 3.15
CA LEU A 138 -22.51 -6.48 3.54
C LEU A 138 -21.27 -7.03 2.81
N HIS A 139 -21.28 -8.29 2.38
CA HIS A 139 -20.21 -8.87 1.60
C HIS A 139 -20.12 -8.24 0.20
N HIS A 140 -21.23 -7.92 -0.45
CA HIS A 140 -21.20 -7.41 -1.82
C HIS A 140 -21.11 -5.88 -1.93
N LEU A 141 -21.30 -5.15 -0.82
CA LEU A 141 -21.36 -3.70 -0.82
C LEU A 141 -19.99 -3.03 -0.59
N GLY A 142 -19.78 -1.89 -1.27
CA GLY A 142 -18.62 -1.02 -1.03
C GLY A 142 -18.78 -0.21 0.25
N ARG A 143 -17.67 0.37 0.77
CA ARG A 143 -17.69 1.16 2.02
C ARG A 143 -18.68 2.33 1.99
N ARG A 144 -18.82 3.00 0.85
CA ARG A 144 -19.76 4.11 0.65
C ARG A 144 -21.20 3.62 0.72
N ASP A 145 -21.49 2.51 0.07
CA ASP A 145 -22.83 1.91 0.06
C ASP A 145 -23.21 1.36 1.43
N VAL A 146 -22.26 0.77 2.17
CA VAL A 146 -22.47 0.37 3.56
C VAL A 146 -22.72 1.58 4.47
N ALA A 147 -22.02 2.70 4.28
CA ALA A 147 -22.29 3.92 5.04
C ALA A 147 -23.69 4.47 4.74
N ASN A 148 -24.10 4.48 3.47
CA ASN A 148 -25.44 4.89 3.07
C ASN A 148 -26.52 3.92 3.60
N LEU A 149 -26.25 2.61 3.57
CA LEU A 149 -27.14 1.57 4.09
C LEU A 149 -27.34 1.73 5.61
N ARG A 150 -26.29 2.10 6.35
CA ARG A 150 -26.38 2.41 7.79
C ARG A 150 -27.25 3.63 8.10
N LEU A 151 -27.29 4.60 7.18
CA LEU A 151 -28.16 5.77 7.30
C LEU A 151 -29.61 5.43 6.92
N ALA A 152 -29.80 4.55 5.92
CA ALA A 152 -31.10 4.19 5.36
C ALA A 152 -31.85 3.12 6.17
N SER A 153 -31.15 2.17 6.81
CA SER A 153 -31.74 1.05 7.54
C SER A 153 -31.14 0.91 8.93
N SER A 154 -32.02 0.77 9.93
CA SER A 154 -31.62 0.57 11.33
C SER A 154 -30.92 -0.78 11.52
N SER A 155 -31.31 -1.80 10.76
CA SER A 155 -30.79 -3.17 10.83
C SER A 155 -29.30 -3.31 10.49
N PHE A 156 -28.72 -2.33 9.81
CA PHE A 156 -27.29 -2.32 9.45
C PHE A 156 -26.46 -1.34 10.27
N ARG A 157 -27.07 -0.55 11.18
CA ARG A 157 -26.32 0.39 12.04
C ARG A 157 -25.23 -0.31 12.84
N GLN A 158 -25.56 -1.51 13.31
CA GLN A 158 -24.67 -2.47 13.94
C GLN A 158 -23.94 -3.28 12.87
N LEU A 159 -22.62 -3.11 12.81
CA LEU A 159 -21.78 -3.91 11.92
C LEU A 159 -21.13 -5.07 12.70
N PRO A 160 -21.12 -6.28 12.12
CA PRO A 160 -20.51 -7.46 12.70
C PRO A 160 -18.99 -7.40 12.60
N GLN A 161 -18.26 -8.03 13.54
CA GLN A 161 -16.79 -8.09 13.48
C GLN A 161 -16.27 -8.79 12.22
N VAL A 162 -17.02 -9.78 11.71
CA VAL A 162 -16.69 -10.51 10.47
C VAL A 162 -16.56 -9.56 9.27
N TYR A 163 -17.33 -8.47 9.23
CA TYR A 163 -17.22 -7.47 8.17
C TYR A 163 -15.87 -6.73 8.22
N PHE A 164 -15.42 -6.34 9.42
CA PHE A 164 -14.14 -5.67 9.60
C PHE A 164 -12.95 -6.60 9.37
N HIS A 165 -13.06 -7.86 9.80
CA HIS A 165 -12.07 -8.90 9.50
C HIS A 165 -11.82 -8.98 7.99
N ARG A 166 -12.90 -9.12 7.22
CA ARG A 166 -12.83 -9.17 5.76
C ARG A 166 -12.23 -7.91 5.15
N ILE A 167 -12.57 -6.72 5.67
CA ILE A 167 -11.95 -5.47 5.20
C ILE A 167 -10.44 -5.52 5.41
N VAL A 168 -9.98 -5.96 6.58
CA VAL A 168 -8.54 -6.04 6.88
C VAL A 168 -7.86 -7.05 5.93
N GLU A 169 -8.42 -8.24 5.74
CA GLU A 169 -7.88 -9.23 4.79
C GLU A 169 -7.85 -8.72 3.34
N THR A 170 -8.93 -8.08 2.88
CA THR A 170 -9.09 -7.67 1.48
C THR A 170 -8.33 -6.37 1.17
N LYS A 171 -8.38 -5.40 2.08
CA LYS A 171 -7.85 -4.04 1.87
C LYS A 171 -6.48 -3.81 2.48
N MET A 172 -6.01 -4.68 3.37
CA MET A 172 -4.66 -4.60 3.94
C MET A 172 -3.91 -5.93 3.79
N PRO A 173 -3.79 -6.49 2.56
CA PRO A 173 -3.11 -7.78 2.35
C PRO A 173 -1.61 -7.73 2.69
N TRP A 174 -1.04 -6.53 2.88
CA TRP A 174 0.32 -6.33 3.36
C TRP A 174 0.48 -6.52 4.87
N VAL A 175 -0.57 -6.75 5.66
CA VAL A 175 -0.43 -7.08 7.08
C VAL A 175 -0.23 -8.59 7.21
N TRP A 176 1.01 -9.03 7.15
CA TRP A 176 1.35 -10.45 7.11
C TRP A 176 1.14 -11.20 8.43
N GLU A 177 1.00 -10.46 9.52
CA GLU A 177 0.81 -10.98 10.86
C GLU A 177 -0.61 -11.54 11.05
N LEU A 178 -1.54 -11.24 10.14
CA LEU A 178 -2.92 -11.76 10.14
C LEU A 178 -2.98 -13.29 10.17
N ASP A 179 -2.09 -13.95 9.44
CA ASP A 179 -2.04 -15.42 9.42
C ASP A 179 -1.69 -16.01 10.79
N ASN A 180 -0.94 -15.27 11.61
CA ASN A 180 -0.57 -15.69 12.97
C ASN A 180 -1.71 -15.49 13.99
N PHE A 181 -2.79 -14.80 13.60
CA PHE A 181 -3.96 -14.57 14.47
C PHE A 181 -5.01 -15.67 14.38
N LYS A 182 -4.79 -16.70 13.54
CA LYS A 182 -5.69 -17.87 13.43
C LYS A 182 -5.77 -18.59 14.78
N GLY A 183 -6.80 -18.25 15.57
CA GLY A 183 -7.04 -18.77 16.92
C GLY A 183 -7.12 -17.71 18.03
N ARG A 184 -6.78 -16.44 17.75
CA ARG A 184 -6.93 -15.33 18.71
C ARG A 184 -8.27 -14.64 18.54
N ARG A 185 -8.92 -14.24 19.65
CA ARG A 185 -10.13 -13.39 19.61
C ARG A 185 -9.70 -11.94 19.44
N MET A 186 -9.69 -11.45 18.20
CA MET A 186 -9.34 -10.07 17.88
C MET A 186 -10.58 -9.17 17.83
N ASP A 187 -10.44 -7.93 18.29
CA ASP A 187 -11.36 -6.85 17.92
C ASP A 187 -10.96 -6.30 16.55
N TRP A 188 -11.56 -6.86 15.50
CA TRP A 188 -11.26 -6.51 14.11
C TRP A 188 -11.58 -5.06 13.77
N TYR A 189 -12.59 -4.46 14.41
CA TYR A 189 -12.88 -3.04 14.24
C TYR A 189 -11.79 -2.16 14.84
N THR A 190 -11.41 -2.42 16.10
CA THR A 190 -10.38 -1.61 16.75
C THR A 190 -9.05 -1.77 16.03
N LEU A 191 -8.73 -2.99 15.59
CA LEU A 191 -7.56 -3.27 14.76
C LEU A 191 -7.63 -2.53 13.42
N TRP A 192 -8.73 -2.64 12.68
CA TRP A 192 -8.92 -1.94 11.41
C TRP A 192 -8.78 -0.43 11.58
N ARG A 193 -9.39 0.16 12.62
CA ARG A 193 -9.32 1.59 12.91
C ARG A 193 -7.90 2.03 13.25
N LYS A 194 -7.22 1.30 14.15
CA LYS A 194 -5.84 1.59 14.55
C LYS A 194 -4.88 1.40 13.39
N LEU A 195 -4.98 0.33 12.60
CA LEU A 195 -4.17 0.13 11.39
C LEU A 195 -4.44 1.20 10.32
N SER A 196 -5.71 1.58 10.13
CA SER A 196 -6.06 2.65 9.18
C SER A 196 -5.45 4.00 9.60
N ALA A 197 -5.43 4.29 10.89
CA ALA A 197 -4.77 5.49 11.44
C ALA A 197 -3.24 5.37 11.40
N ALA A 198 -2.70 4.20 11.76
CA ALA A 198 -1.28 3.91 11.87
C ALA A 198 -0.58 3.71 10.51
N ASN A 199 -1.33 3.43 9.44
CA ASN A 199 -0.83 3.47 8.05
C ASN A 199 -0.43 4.89 7.59
N GLY A 200 -0.21 5.80 8.54
CA GLY A 200 0.56 7.02 8.37
C GLY A 200 -0.13 8.06 7.52
N GLY A 201 -1.47 8.13 7.55
CA GLY A 201 -2.19 9.14 6.78
C GLY A 201 -1.94 9.04 5.28
N ALA A 202 -1.71 7.85 4.70
CA ALA A 202 -1.42 7.71 3.26
C ALA A 202 -2.41 8.48 2.35
N GLY A 203 -3.69 8.55 2.73
CA GLY A 203 -4.69 9.38 2.04
C GLY A 203 -4.58 10.89 2.34
N ILE A 204 -4.18 11.27 3.55
CA ILE A 204 -3.89 12.66 3.93
C ILE A 204 -2.63 13.13 3.18
N ASP A 205 -1.54 12.38 3.22
CA ASP A 205 -0.29 12.69 2.50
C ASP A 205 -0.50 12.72 0.98
N GLU A 206 -1.32 11.83 0.41
CA GLU A 206 -1.73 11.89 -0.99
C GLU A 206 -2.52 13.17 -1.29
N GLN A 207 -3.41 13.59 -0.39
CA GLN A 207 -4.17 14.84 -0.51
C GLN A 207 -3.27 16.08 -0.36
N GLU A 208 -2.36 16.12 0.62
CA GLU A 208 -1.37 17.19 0.78
C GLU A 208 -0.48 17.29 -0.46
N ARG A 209 -0.06 16.15 -1.03
CA ARG A 209 0.76 16.13 -2.24
C ARG A 209 0.02 16.58 -3.47
N ASN A 210 -1.23 16.16 -3.64
CA ASN A 210 -2.07 16.67 -4.72
C ASN A 210 -2.18 18.19 -4.61
N TRP A 211 -2.30 18.72 -3.39
CA TRP A 211 -2.26 20.16 -3.15
C TRP A 211 -0.90 20.77 -3.53
N ARG A 212 0.23 20.22 -3.05
CA ARG A 212 1.60 20.66 -3.41
C ARG A 212 1.87 20.66 -4.91
N ARG A 213 1.24 19.76 -5.67
CA ARG A 213 1.34 19.71 -7.14
C ARG A 213 0.44 20.73 -7.81
N GLN A 214 -0.76 20.95 -7.28
CA GLN A 214 -1.74 21.87 -7.86
C GLN A 214 -1.40 23.35 -7.62
N VAL A 215 -0.87 23.70 -6.45
CA VAL A 215 -0.57 25.11 -6.10
C VAL A 215 0.41 25.76 -7.09
N PRO A 216 1.56 25.14 -7.43
CA PRO A 216 2.45 25.67 -8.45
C PRO A 216 1.75 25.77 -9.81
N LEU A 217 1.00 24.74 -10.25
CA LEU A 217 0.33 24.72 -11.55
C LEU A 217 -0.74 25.81 -11.69
N GLN A 218 -1.53 26.03 -10.65
CA GLN A 218 -2.53 27.11 -10.61
C GLN A 218 -1.87 28.49 -10.64
N LYS A 219 -0.75 28.66 -9.94
CA LYS A 219 0.03 29.91 -10.00
C LYS A 219 0.72 30.10 -11.34
N TYR A 220 1.27 29.06 -11.97
CA TYR A 220 1.81 29.13 -13.33
C TYR A 220 0.75 29.53 -14.34
N ALA A 221 -0.47 28.99 -14.23
CA ALA A 221 -1.60 29.39 -15.08
C ALA A 221 -1.95 30.87 -14.88
N LYS A 222 -2.08 31.32 -13.62
CA LYS A 222 -2.43 32.69 -13.27
C LYS A 222 -1.32 33.72 -13.60
N ALA A 223 -0.06 33.35 -13.39
CA ALA A 223 1.11 34.17 -13.74
C ALA A 223 1.22 34.32 -15.26
N ARG A 224 1.02 33.24 -16.03
CA ARG A 224 0.98 33.28 -17.50
C ARG A 224 -0.15 34.15 -18.05
N GLU A 225 -1.27 34.28 -17.33
CA GLU A 225 -2.37 35.18 -17.66
C GLU A 225 -2.08 36.65 -17.31
N THR A 226 -1.21 36.93 -16.34
CA THR A 226 -1.02 38.28 -15.76
C THR A 226 0.33 38.93 -16.07
N LEU A 227 1.38 38.13 -16.26
CA LEU A 227 2.77 38.56 -16.46
C LEU A 227 3.33 37.76 -17.63
N GLY A 228 3.75 38.45 -18.69
CA GLY A 228 4.33 37.83 -19.88
C GLY A 228 5.44 36.82 -19.54
N ALA A 229 5.61 35.82 -20.40
CA ALA A 229 6.27 34.53 -20.21
C ALA A 229 7.76 34.48 -19.78
N ASN A 230 8.34 35.57 -19.27
CA ASN A 230 9.80 35.68 -19.04
C ASN A 230 10.27 35.54 -17.59
N ASP A 231 9.39 35.55 -16.58
CA ASP A 231 9.82 35.28 -15.22
C ASP A 231 9.85 33.77 -14.94
N ARG A 232 11.06 33.22 -14.89
CA ARG A 232 11.31 31.87 -14.35
C ARG A 232 11.11 31.93 -12.84
N MET A 233 9.93 31.52 -12.35
CA MET A 233 9.72 31.34 -10.91
C MET A 233 10.69 30.29 -10.34
N ASP A 234 11.34 30.61 -9.22
CA ASP A 234 12.18 29.65 -8.49
C ASP A 234 11.27 28.57 -7.86
N GLY A 235 11.45 27.32 -8.29
CA GLY A 235 10.71 26.18 -7.76
C GLY A 235 10.92 25.92 -6.26
N ARG A 236 11.93 26.54 -5.62
CA ARG A 236 12.10 26.52 -4.17
C ARG A 236 11.14 27.46 -3.45
N GLU A 237 10.89 28.64 -4.02
CA GLU A 237 9.97 29.62 -3.45
C GLU A 237 8.52 29.13 -3.51
N CYS A 238 8.12 28.57 -4.66
CA CYS A 238 6.82 27.91 -4.82
C CYS A 238 6.58 26.78 -3.80
N ARG A 239 7.62 25.99 -3.49
CA ARG A 239 7.54 24.92 -2.49
C ARG A 239 7.35 25.48 -1.08
N ARG A 240 8.10 26.51 -0.71
CA ARG A 240 8.01 27.15 0.61
C ARG A 240 6.64 27.78 0.85
N GLU A 241 6.06 28.39 -0.17
CA GLU A 241 4.71 28.95 -0.10
C GLU A 241 3.63 27.87 -0.01
N ALA A 242 3.74 26.79 -0.79
CA ALA A 242 2.83 25.65 -0.68
C ALA A 242 2.88 25.03 0.73
N ASP A 243 4.07 24.90 1.32
CA ASP A 243 4.24 24.45 2.70
C ASP A 243 3.58 25.40 3.71
N ALA A 244 3.64 26.71 3.47
CA ALA A 244 2.97 27.71 4.32
C ALA A 244 1.43 27.64 4.21
N GLU A 245 0.89 27.42 3.01
CA GLU A 245 -0.56 27.24 2.79
C GLU A 245 -1.08 25.95 3.43
N ILE A 246 -0.31 24.85 3.35
CA ILE A 246 -0.60 23.60 4.03
C ILE A 246 -0.69 23.82 5.54
N LYS A 247 0.31 24.50 6.10
CA LYS A 247 0.36 24.82 7.52
C LYS A 247 -0.84 25.68 7.94
N ALA A 248 -1.17 26.72 7.16
CA ALA A 248 -2.33 27.56 7.40
C ALA A 248 -3.66 26.78 7.29
N GLY A 249 -3.75 25.80 6.37
CA GLY A 249 -4.91 24.91 6.23
C GLY A 249 -5.14 24.03 7.47
N TYR A 250 -4.07 23.55 8.10
CA TYR A 250 -4.13 22.86 9.38
C TYR A 250 -4.54 23.79 10.53
N GLU A 251 -3.94 24.98 10.61
CA GLU A 251 -4.25 25.98 11.64
C GLU A 251 -5.69 26.50 11.55
N ALA A 252 -6.23 26.60 10.32
CA ALA A 252 -7.62 27.00 10.07
C ALA A 252 -8.64 25.85 10.21
N GLY A 253 -8.20 24.63 10.55
CA GLY A 253 -9.06 23.45 10.68
C GLY A 253 -9.67 22.98 9.35
N MET A 254 -9.13 23.45 8.21
CA MET A 254 -9.56 23.03 6.88
C MET A 254 -9.23 21.56 6.64
N TRP A 255 -8.14 21.07 7.25
CA TRP A 255 -7.59 19.73 7.06
C TRP A 255 -7.76 18.94 8.37
N PRO A 256 -8.11 17.64 8.33
CA PRO A 256 -8.25 16.84 9.53
C PRO A 256 -6.92 16.84 10.30
N PRO A 257 -6.91 17.11 11.61
CA PRO A 257 -5.67 17.23 12.36
C PRO A 257 -4.82 15.97 12.16
N ARG A 258 -3.53 16.15 11.85
CA ARG A 258 -2.56 15.06 11.93
C ARG A 258 -2.74 14.46 13.32
N ALA A 259 -3.08 13.19 13.39
CA ALA A 259 -3.20 12.52 14.67
C ALA A 259 -1.81 12.55 15.31
N SER A 260 -1.57 13.56 16.15
CA SER A 260 -0.30 13.82 16.84
C SER A 260 0.10 12.63 17.70
N ASP A 261 -0.89 11.81 18.09
CA ASP A 261 -0.77 10.70 19.03
C ASP A 261 -0.97 9.33 18.36
N ALA A 262 -1.29 9.28 17.06
CA ALA A 262 -1.37 7.99 16.36
C ALA A 262 0.04 7.57 15.96
N MET A 263 0.54 6.49 16.57
CA MET A 263 1.80 5.85 16.21
C MET A 263 1.85 5.62 14.69
N GLN A 264 2.58 6.49 13.98
CA GLN A 264 2.73 6.39 12.53
C GLN A 264 3.67 5.23 12.22
N LEU A 265 3.11 4.11 11.81
CA LEU A 265 3.85 2.93 11.42
C LEU A 265 4.33 3.07 9.97
N ARG A 266 5.34 3.93 9.76
CA ARG A 266 5.91 4.23 8.43
C ARG A 266 6.30 2.96 7.66
N GLY A 267 6.76 1.93 8.36
CA GLY A 267 7.05 0.62 7.77
C GLY A 267 5.85 -0.07 7.11
N LEU A 268 4.61 0.13 7.60
CA LEU A 268 3.40 -0.43 6.95
C LEU A 268 3.18 0.15 5.55
N ARG A 269 3.47 1.44 5.39
CA ARG A 269 3.33 2.11 4.10
C ARG A 269 4.37 1.63 3.10
N ASN A 270 5.62 1.45 3.54
CA ASN A 270 6.65 0.87 2.68
C ASN A 270 6.30 -0.57 2.29
N ARG A 271 5.75 -1.33 3.23
CA ARG A 271 5.30 -2.70 3.02
C ARG A 271 4.18 -2.79 1.98
N ARG A 272 3.21 -1.87 2.02
CA ARG A 272 2.17 -1.75 0.98
C ARG A 272 2.78 -1.50 -0.40
N ARG A 273 3.66 -0.50 -0.53
CA ARG A 273 4.34 -0.19 -1.80
C ARG A 273 5.12 -1.39 -2.32
N SER A 274 5.89 -2.03 -1.45
CA SER A 274 6.67 -3.23 -1.80
C SER A 274 5.77 -4.37 -2.28
N LEU A 275 4.56 -4.52 -1.73
CA LEU A 275 3.60 -5.50 -2.21
C LEU A 275 3.06 -5.17 -3.60
N GLU A 276 2.77 -3.90 -3.89
CA GLU A 276 2.34 -3.44 -5.21
C GLU A 276 3.41 -3.76 -6.28
N ASP A 277 4.69 -3.51 -5.98
CA ASP A 277 5.80 -3.86 -6.86
C ASP A 277 5.93 -5.37 -7.07
N LEU A 278 5.81 -6.16 -6.00
CA LEU A 278 5.88 -7.62 -6.09
C LEU A 278 4.71 -8.19 -6.91
N GLN A 279 3.51 -7.62 -6.79
CA GLN A 279 2.37 -8.02 -7.61
C GLN A 279 2.63 -7.77 -9.10
N GLU A 280 3.25 -6.65 -9.44
CA GLU A 280 3.67 -6.36 -10.81
C GLU A 280 4.73 -7.34 -11.30
N ILE A 281 5.71 -7.69 -10.45
CA ILE A 281 6.71 -8.73 -10.77
C ILE A 281 6.02 -10.06 -11.07
N PHE A 282 5.12 -10.54 -10.21
CA PHE A 282 4.40 -11.80 -10.45
C PHE A 282 3.53 -11.75 -11.71
N ARG A 283 2.89 -10.60 -12.00
CA ARG A 283 2.14 -10.41 -13.24
C ARG A 283 3.03 -10.55 -14.48
N ARG A 284 4.25 -10.00 -14.44
CA ARG A 284 5.21 -10.12 -15.54
C ARG A 284 5.74 -11.53 -15.69
N ILE A 285 6.08 -12.20 -14.59
CA ILE A 285 6.50 -13.61 -14.59
C ILE A 285 5.43 -14.49 -15.24
N ALA A 286 4.15 -14.28 -14.89
CA ALA A 286 3.03 -15.02 -15.45
C ALA A 286 2.78 -14.72 -16.95
N ALA A 287 3.29 -13.60 -17.46
CA ALA A 287 3.19 -13.22 -18.87
C ALA A 287 4.37 -13.71 -19.72
N LEU A 288 5.42 -14.26 -19.11
CA LEU A 288 6.53 -14.86 -19.84
C LEU A 288 6.11 -16.21 -20.44
N PRO A 289 6.66 -16.59 -21.60
CA PRO A 289 6.43 -17.92 -22.15
C PRO A 289 6.88 -19.01 -21.14
N PRO A 290 6.22 -20.18 -21.13
CA PRO A 290 6.73 -21.33 -20.41
C PRO A 290 8.09 -21.75 -20.98
N ASP A 291 8.93 -22.37 -20.17
CA ASP A 291 10.22 -22.89 -20.64
C ASP A 291 9.96 -24.11 -21.53
N ASP A 292 10.39 -24.04 -22.79
CA ASP A 292 10.30 -25.13 -23.77
C ASP A 292 11.14 -26.36 -23.37
N ASP A 293 11.99 -26.26 -22.34
CA ASP A 293 12.90 -27.33 -21.90
C ASP A 293 12.23 -28.44 -21.08
N SER A 294 10.90 -28.48 -21.01
CA SER A 294 10.14 -29.51 -20.27
C SER A 294 9.57 -30.65 -21.12
N GLU A 295 9.78 -30.64 -22.44
CA GLU A 295 9.28 -31.70 -23.36
C GLU A 295 10.27 -32.85 -23.66
N GLU A 296 11.50 -32.87 -23.12
CA GLU A 296 12.50 -33.92 -23.44
C GLU A 296 12.75 -34.99 -22.36
N LEU A 297 11.80 -35.24 -21.45
CA LEU A 297 11.89 -36.36 -20.50
C LEU A 297 10.58 -37.16 -20.40
N GLU A 298 10.24 -37.87 -21.48
CA GLU A 298 9.41 -39.09 -21.45
C GLU A 298 10.13 -40.28 -22.09
#